data_AF-A0A382ZAK2-F1
#
_entry.id   AF-A0A382ZAK2-F1
#
_cell.length_a   1.000
_cell.length_b   1.000
_cell.length_c   1.000
_cell.angle_alpha   90.00
_cell.angle_beta   90.00
_cell.angle_gamma   90.00
#
_symmetry.space_group_name_H-M   'P 1'
#
loop_
_entity.id
_entity.type
_entity.pdbx_description
1 polymer ?
#
loop_
_entity_poly.entity_id
_entity_poly.type
_entity_poly.pdbx_seq_one_letter_code
_entity_poly.pdbx_strand_id
1 'polypeptide(L)'
;TSVRLLSNNSWVSGNSGGDIEANKDTNIRIQFSESMDTSSITVNTSDTNCSGTIVVSKAADNGAFFANGYCVQMSSSPSVSNNNKTFTLDPSGSLTLGVVYKIRVTTGVKDGSGNSMAADNTTQSGFGVQKE
;
A
#
# COMPACT_ATOMS: atom_id res chain seq x y z
N THR A 1 3.59 9.52 -7.97
CA THR A 1 3.70 8.22 -7.28
C THR A 1 2.96 7.17 -8.06
N SER A 2 3.53 5.98 -8.22
CA SER A 2 2.89 4.81 -8.83
C SER A 2 2.86 3.65 -7.85
N VAL A 3 1.83 2.81 -7.94
CA VAL A 3 1.61 1.65 -7.07
C VAL A 3 1.67 0.39 -7.93
N ARG A 4 2.48 -0.57 -7.52
CA ARG A 4 2.65 -1.85 -8.21
C ARG A 4 2.57 -3.02 -7.25
N LEU A 5 2.15 -4.16 -7.78
CA LEU A 5 1.94 -5.40 -7.03
C LEU A 5 2.67 -6.55 -7.72
N LEU A 6 3.18 -7.50 -6.94
CA LEU A 6 3.81 -8.70 -7.46
C LEU A 6 2.76 -9.80 -7.65
N SER A 7 2.60 -10.26 -8.89
CA SER A 7 1.70 -11.34 -9.28
C SER A 7 2.39 -12.22 -10.32
N ASN A 8 2.47 -13.52 -10.09
CA ASN A 8 3.17 -14.48 -10.97
C ASN A 8 4.57 -14.00 -11.39
N ASN A 9 5.38 -13.56 -10.42
CA ASN A 9 6.71 -12.99 -10.62
C ASN A 9 6.77 -11.76 -11.55
N SER A 10 5.62 -11.16 -11.86
CA SER A 10 5.46 -9.99 -12.72
C SER A 10 4.84 -8.82 -11.96
N TRP A 11 5.28 -7.61 -12.28
CA TRP A 11 4.78 -6.40 -11.64
C TRP A 11 3.57 -5.84 -12.38
N VAL A 12 2.42 -5.81 -11.71
CA VAL A 12 1.16 -5.27 -12.24
C VAL A 12 0.78 -3.96 -11.55
N SER A 13 -0.13 -3.17 -12.14
CA SER A 13 -0.62 -1.92 -11.54
C SER A 13 -1.51 -2.20 -10.32
N GLY A 14 -1.26 -1.53 -9.20
CA GLY A 14 -2.12 -1.62 -8.00
C GLY A 14 -3.32 -0.68 -8.01
N ASN A 15 -3.65 -0.10 -9.16
CA ASN A 15 -4.82 0.77 -9.35
C ASN A 15 -5.60 0.42 -10.63
N SER A 16 -5.47 -0.81 -11.15
CA SER A 16 -6.21 -1.25 -12.34
C SER A 16 -7.68 -1.57 -12.04
N GLY A 17 -8.04 -1.79 -10.77
CA GLY A 17 -9.33 -2.37 -10.39
C GLY A 17 -9.54 -3.81 -10.87
N GLY A 18 -8.56 -4.36 -11.59
CA GLY A 18 -8.55 -5.74 -12.03
C GLY A 18 -8.20 -6.64 -10.86
N ASP A 19 -8.69 -7.86 -10.96
CA ASP A 19 -8.29 -8.92 -10.07
C ASP A 19 -6.85 -9.32 -10.36
N ILE A 20 -6.11 -9.57 -9.30
CA ILE A 20 -4.71 -9.96 -9.35
C ILE A 20 -4.64 -11.35 -8.74
N GLU A 21 -3.94 -12.25 -9.42
CA GLU A 21 -3.46 -13.51 -8.84
C GLU A 21 -2.39 -13.14 -7.81
N ALA A 22 -2.85 -12.64 -6.67
CA ALA A 22 -2.00 -12.25 -5.57
C ALA A 22 -1.74 -13.50 -4.74
N ASN A 23 -0.48 -13.93 -4.75
CA ASN A 23 0.02 -14.91 -3.80
C ASN A 23 -0.24 -14.37 -2.38
N LYS A 24 -0.48 -15.26 -1.42
CA LYS A 24 -0.55 -14.93 0.02
C LYS A 24 0.59 -14.06 0.54
N ASP A 25 1.73 -14.05 -0.15
CA ASP A 25 2.94 -13.25 0.14
C ASP A 25 3.12 -12.07 -0.84
N THR A 26 2.04 -11.55 -1.46
CA THR A 26 2.15 -10.43 -2.40
C THR A 26 2.70 -9.19 -1.72
N ASN A 27 3.97 -8.90 -2.00
CA ASN A 27 4.56 -7.61 -1.67
C ASN A 27 3.90 -6.49 -2.47
N ILE A 28 3.64 -5.38 -1.77
CA ILE A 28 3.12 -4.16 -2.36
C ILE A 28 4.29 -3.20 -2.56
N ARG A 29 4.48 -2.67 -3.76
CA ARG A 29 5.52 -1.69 -4.05
C ARG A 29 4.93 -0.32 -4.36
N ILE A 30 5.43 0.69 -3.65
CA ILE A 30 5.12 2.09 -3.87
C ILE A 30 6.37 2.75 -4.44
N GLN A 31 6.24 3.37 -5.61
CA GLN A 31 7.33 4.09 -6.26
C GLN A 31 7.01 5.57 -6.38
N PHE A 32 7.83 6.40 -5.75
CA PHE A 32 7.76 7.85 -5.83
C PHE A 32 8.52 8.36 -7.07
N SER A 33 8.17 9.57 -7.52
CA SER A 33 8.85 10.24 -8.65
C SER A 33 10.26 10.73 -8.27
N GLU A 34 10.49 10.93 -6.98
CA GLU A 34 11.74 11.44 -6.42
C GLU A 34 12.16 10.67 -5.17
N SER A 35 13.35 10.98 -4.67
CA SER A 35 13.91 10.35 -3.47
C SER A 35 13.19 10.87 -2.23
N MET A 36 12.69 9.96 -1.40
CA MET A 36 11.94 10.31 -0.20
C MET A 36 12.82 10.29 1.05
N ASP A 37 12.41 11.03 2.08
CA ASP A 37 12.89 10.83 3.45
C ASP A 37 12.27 9.54 3.98
N THR A 38 13.11 8.52 4.13
CA THR A 38 12.71 7.18 4.58
C THR A 38 12.09 7.17 5.97
N SER A 39 12.44 8.13 6.84
CA SER A 39 11.89 8.21 8.20
C SER A 39 10.43 8.70 8.22
N SER A 40 10.01 9.46 7.20
CA SER A 40 8.64 9.92 7.03
C SER A 40 7.69 8.83 6.50
N ILE A 41 8.25 7.72 5.99
CA ILE A 41 7.48 6.64 5.38
C ILE A 41 7.28 5.53 6.40
N THR A 42 6.05 5.44 6.90
CA THR A 42 5.64 4.53 7.96
C THR A 42 4.39 3.75 7.55
N VAL A 43 4.24 2.58 8.16
CA VAL A 43 3.08 1.70 8.02
C VAL A 43 2.63 1.24 9.39
N ASN A 44 1.39 0.80 9.51
CA ASN A 44 0.94 0.13 10.72
C ASN A 44 1.46 -1.31 10.77
N THR A 45 2.17 -1.66 11.84
CA THR A 45 2.64 -3.03 12.12
C THR A 45 2.01 -3.64 13.38
N SER A 46 1.14 -2.91 14.08
CA SER A 46 0.65 -3.28 15.41
C SER A 46 -0.76 -3.86 15.40
N ASP A 47 -1.65 -3.32 14.56
CA ASP A 47 -3.06 -3.71 14.53
C ASP A 47 -3.70 -3.46 13.15
N THR A 48 -5.03 -3.56 13.07
CA THR A 48 -5.83 -3.30 11.87
C THR A 48 -6.50 -1.92 11.84
N ASN A 49 -6.11 -1.01 12.74
CA ASN A 49 -6.52 0.40 12.69
C ASN A 49 -5.71 1.13 11.62
N CYS A 50 -6.27 2.21 11.08
CA CYS A 50 -5.62 2.92 9.98
C CYS A 50 -4.61 3.93 10.55
N SER A 51 -3.33 3.63 10.44
CA SER A 51 -2.23 4.48 10.91
C SER A 51 -0.99 4.37 10.01
N GLY A 52 -0.05 5.30 10.17
CA GLY A 52 1.12 5.45 9.32
C GLY A 52 0.88 6.39 8.13
N THR A 53 1.92 6.60 7.33
CA THR A 53 1.87 7.50 6.16
C THR A 53 1.54 6.78 4.86
N ILE A 54 1.68 5.45 4.83
CA ILE A 54 1.15 4.57 3.79
C ILE A 54 0.18 3.59 4.42
N VAL A 55 -1.05 3.58 3.92
CA VAL A 55 -2.16 2.79 4.47
C VAL A 55 -2.77 1.93 3.37
N VAL A 56 -3.00 0.65 3.67
CA VAL A 56 -3.69 -0.29 2.79
C VAL A 56 -4.98 -0.73 3.49
N SER A 57 -6.11 -0.66 2.82
CA SER A 57 -7.42 -0.96 3.44
C SER A 57 -8.28 -1.78 2.49
N LYS A 58 -9.01 -2.74 3.05
CA LYS A 58 -10.21 -3.29 2.41
C LYS A 58 -11.42 -2.41 2.69
N ALA A 59 -12.52 -2.64 1.99
CA ALA A 59 -13.79 -2.03 2.32
C ALA A 59 -14.33 -2.59 3.65
N ALA A 60 -14.94 -1.72 4.43
CA ALA A 60 -15.78 -2.08 5.57
C ALA A 60 -17.15 -2.58 5.10
N ASP A 61 -17.94 -3.12 6.03
CA ASP A 61 -19.29 -3.64 5.74
C ASP A 61 -20.22 -2.60 5.11
N ASN A 62 -20.01 -1.32 5.40
CA ASN A 62 -20.73 -0.19 4.80
C ASN A 62 -20.11 0.32 3.47
N GLY A 63 -19.14 -0.40 2.91
CA GLY A 63 -18.43 -0.04 1.68
C GLY A 63 -17.34 1.03 1.84
N ALA A 64 -17.15 1.61 3.03
CA ALA A 64 -16.14 2.63 3.25
C ALA A 64 -14.72 2.02 3.31
N PHE A 65 -13.75 2.71 2.72
CA PHE A 65 -12.34 2.36 2.85
C PHE A 65 -11.68 3.20 3.94
N PHE A 66 -10.59 2.70 4.52
CA PHE A 66 -9.78 3.34 5.57
C PHE A 66 -10.55 3.54 6.88
N ALA A 67 -11.48 2.64 7.18
CA ALA A 67 -12.09 2.54 8.49
C ALA A 67 -11.22 1.71 9.45
N ASN A 68 -11.13 2.13 10.71
CA ASN A 68 -10.43 1.38 11.75
C ASN A 68 -10.99 -0.05 11.86
N GLY A 69 -10.09 -1.03 11.96
CA GLY A 69 -10.42 -2.46 11.91
C GLY A 69 -10.38 -3.07 10.49
N TYR A 70 -10.28 -2.25 9.45
CA TYR A 70 -10.28 -2.69 8.04
C TYR A 70 -8.98 -2.36 7.29
N CYS A 71 -7.98 -1.82 8.00
CA CYS A 71 -6.64 -1.62 7.46
C CYS A 71 -5.80 -2.90 7.59
N VAL A 72 -4.92 -3.11 6.62
CA VAL A 72 -4.01 -4.25 6.56
C VAL A 72 -2.80 -3.95 7.44
N GLN A 73 -2.56 -4.80 8.43
CA GLN A 73 -1.35 -4.78 9.24
C GLN A 73 -0.15 -5.28 8.42
N MET A 74 0.96 -4.55 8.44
CA MET A 74 2.23 -4.96 7.82
C MET A 74 3.10 -5.78 8.79
N SER A 75 3.92 -6.69 8.25
CA SER A 75 4.83 -7.54 9.03
C SER A 75 5.98 -6.74 9.65
N SER A 76 6.43 -5.69 8.96
CA SER A 76 7.54 -4.82 9.41
C SER A 76 7.47 -3.44 8.76
N SER A 77 8.42 -2.57 9.13
CA SER A 77 8.69 -1.35 8.38
C SER A 77 9.02 -1.65 6.91
N PRO A 78 8.75 -0.73 5.97
CA PRO A 78 8.99 -0.97 4.54
C PRO A 78 10.47 -1.15 4.22
N SER A 79 10.79 -2.02 3.28
CA SER A 79 12.15 -2.09 2.72
C SER A 79 12.33 -1.08 1.59
N VAL A 80 13.50 -0.45 1.54
CA VAL A 80 13.78 0.70 0.67
C VAL A 80 14.78 0.31 -0.41
N SER A 81 14.55 0.77 -1.64
CA SER A 81 15.45 0.55 -2.78
C SER A 81 15.35 1.68 -3.81
N ASN A 82 16.13 1.56 -4.90
CA ASN A 82 16.09 2.50 -6.03
C ASN A 82 16.33 3.96 -5.58
N ASN A 83 17.41 4.20 -4.82
CA ASN A 83 17.77 5.51 -4.26
C ASN A 83 16.60 6.16 -3.49
N ASN A 84 16.03 5.43 -2.53
CA ASN A 84 14.91 5.85 -1.69
C ASN A 84 13.63 6.26 -2.43
N LYS A 85 13.43 5.73 -3.64
CA LYS A 85 12.21 5.96 -4.43
C LYS A 85 11.21 4.83 -4.34
N THR A 86 11.67 3.62 -4.04
CA THR A 86 10.82 2.42 -4.04
C THR A 86 10.74 1.83 -2.65
N PHE A 87 9.52 1.72 -2.13
CA PHE A 87 9.21 1.16 -0.82
C PHE A 87 8.40 -0.12 -1.02
N THR A 88 8.90 -1.22 -0.48
CA THR A 88 8.23 -2.52 -0.52
C THR A 88 7.61 -2.80 0.84
N LEU A 89 6.30 -3.00 0.84
CA LEU A 89 5.46 -3.30 1.99
C LEU A 89 5.16 -4.80 1.95
N ASP A 90 5.14 -5.41 3.12
CA ASP A 90 4.87 -6.84 3.29
C ASP A 90 3.70 -6.98 4.28
N PRO A 91 2.50 -7.35 3.81
CA PRO A 91 1.37 -7.65 4.69
C PRO A 91 1.73 -8.74 5.71
N SER A 92 1.32 -8.57 6.97
CA SER A 92 1.56 -9.54 8.05
C SER A 92 0.84 -10.87 7.85
N GLY A 93 -0.22 -10.88 7.04
CA GLY A 93 -1.01 -12.04 6.70
C GLY A 93 -1.51 -11.98 5.27
N SER A 94 -2.04 -13.12 4.82
CA SER A 94 -2.54 -13.26 3.46
C SER A 94 -3.70 -12.33 3.17
N LEU A 95 -3.66 -11.67 2.01
CA LEU A 95 -4.80 -10.89 1.54
C LEU A 95 -5.97 -11.84 1.22
N THR A 96 -7.18 -11.41 1.59
CA THR A 96 -8.39 -12.21 1.40
C THR A 96 -8.82 -12.27 -0.07
N LEU A 97 -9.07 -13.48 -0.58
CA LEU A 97 -9.63 -13.71 -1.92
C LEU A 97 -11.00 -13.04 -2.08
N GLY A 98 -11.28 -12.51 -3.27
CA GLY A 98 -12.52 -11.81 -3.61
C GLY A 98 -12.68 -10.43 -2.97
N VAL A 99 -11.64 -9.91 -2.31
CA VAL A 99 -11.66 -8.59 -1.67
C VAL A 99 -10.84 -7.59 -2.47
N VAL A 100 -11.39 -6.39 -2.62
CA VAL A 100 -10.70 -5.22 -3.20
C VAL A 100 -10.01 -4.43 -2.10
N TYR A 101 -8.74 -4.09 -2.35
CA TYR A 101 -7.92 -3.26 -1.47
C TYR A 101 -7.59 -1.94 -2.15
N LYS A 102 -7.59 -0.86 -1.36
CA LYS A 102 -7.11 0.45 -1.77
C LYS A 102 -5.91 0.86 -0.94
N ILE A 103 -5.06 1.67 -1.56
CA ILE A 103 -3.84 2.20 -0.96
C ILE A 103 -3.97 3.72 -0.89
N ARG A 104 -3.63 4.29 0.26
CA ARG A 104 -3.50 5.73 0.46
C ARG A 104 -2.08 6.04 0.90
N VAL A 105 -1.47 6.99 0.21
CA VAL A 105 -0.25 7.68 0.64
C VAL A 105 -0.66 9.06 1.13
N THR A 106 -0.35 9.38 2.39
CA THR A 106 -0.80 10.63 3.02
C THR A 106 0.18 11.78 2.76
N THR A 107 -0.25 13.01 3.04
CA THR A 107 0.62 14.21 3.09
C THR A 107 1.73 14.14 4.14
N GLY A 108 1.71 13.15 5.04
CA GLY A 108 2.75 12.93 6.03
C GLY A 108 4.09 12.44 5.47
N VAL A 109 4.11 11.88 4.25
CA VAL A 109 5.38 11.53 3.58
C VAL A 109 6.12 12.79 3.13
N LYS A 110 7.45 12.77 3.23
CA LYS A 110 8.33 13.89 2.90
C LYS A 110 9.47 13.50 1.97
N ASP A 111 9.95 14.45 1.18
CA ASP A 111 11.21 14.33 0.46
C ASP A 111 12.42 14.56 1.39
N GLY A 112 13.64 14.38 0.87
CA GLY A 112 14.88 14.61 1.63
C GLY A 112 15.11 16.07 2.07
N SER A 113 14.32 17.02 1.57
CA SER A 113 14.34 18.43 2.00
C SER A 113 13.24 18.74 3.04
N GLY A 114 12.42 17.74 3.39
CA GLY A 114 11.31 17.89 4.34
C GLY A 114 9.99 18.37 3.72
N ASN A 115 9.89 18.44 2.39
CA ASN A 115 8.65 18.86 1.71
C ASN A 115 7.63 17.72 1.70
N SER A 116 6.40 18.03 2.13
CA SER A 116 5.27 17.10 2.09
C SER A 116 4.61 17.01 0.72
N MET A 117 3.87 15.92 0.47
CA MET A 117 2.93 15.87 -0.65
C MET A 117 1.84 16.95 -0.52
N ALA A 118 1.39 17.50 -1.65
CA ALA A 118 0.35 18.53 -1.67
C ALA A 118 -1.04 18.03 -1.21
N ALA A 119 -1.33 16.75 -1.43
CA ALA A 119 -2.56 16.08 -1.03
C ALA A 119 -2.32 14.58 -0.85
N ASP A 120 -3.23 13.93 -0.14
CA ASP A 120 -3.28 12.47 -0.07
C ASP A 120 -3.48 11.89 -1.47
N ASN A 121 -2.76 10.81 -1.76
CA ASN A 121 -2.93 10.06 -3.00
C ASN A 121 -3.54 8.70 -2.68
N THR A 122 -4.82 8.54 -3.03
CA THR A 122 -5.55 7.29 -2.87
C THR A 122 -5.78 6.63 -4.22
N THR A 123 -5.50 5.34 -4.33
CA THR A 123 -5.85 4.56 -5.52
C THR A 123 -7.36 4.60 -5.75
N GLN A 124 -7.80 5.09 -6.90
CA GLN A 124 -9.22 5.25 -7.22
C GLN A 124 -9.95 3.90 -7.27
N SER A 125 -9.42 2.94 -8.02
CA SER A 125 -10.02 1.62 -8.19
C SER A 125 -9.44 0.60 -7.20
N GLY A 126 -8.14 0.72 -6.90
CA GLY A 126 -7.44 -0.27 -6.08
C GLY A 126 -7.13 -1.55 -6.86
N PHE A 127 -7.05 -2.67 -6.15
CA PHE A 127 -6.76 -3.99 -6.71
C PHE A 127 -7.56 -5.11 -6.04
N GLY A 128 -8.01 -6.10 -6.82
CA GLY A 128 -8.67 -7.31 -6.33
C GLY A 128 -7.68 -8.46 -6.12
N VAL A 129 -8.07 -9.45 -5.32
CA VAL A 129 -7.33 -10.72 -5.13
C VAL A 129 -8.19 -11.85 -5.66
N GLN A 130 -7.79 -12.51 -6.74
CA GLN A 130 -8.56 -13.60 -7.36
C GLN A 130 -8.17 -14.98 -6.83
N LYS A 131 -9.13 -15.92 -6.91
CA LYS A 131 -8.92 -17.35 -6.66
C LYS A 131 -8.32 -17.98 -7.92
N GLU A 132 -7.29 -18.81 -7.76
CA GLU A 132 -6.74 -19.69 -8.82
C GLU A 132 -7.83 -20.55 -9.47
#